data_AF-A0A7V9RZ98-F1
#
_entry.id   AF-A0A7V9RZ98-F1
#
_cell.length_a   1.000
_cell.length_b   1.000
_cell.length_c   1.000
_cell.angle_alpha   90.00
_cell.angle_beta   90.00
_cell.angle_gamma   90.00
#
_symmetry.space_group_name_H-M   'P 1'
#
loop_
_entity.id
_entity.type
_entity.pdbx_description
1 polymer ?
#
loop_
_entity_poly.entity_id
_entity_poly.type
_entity_poly.pdbx_seq_one_letter_code
_entity_poly.pdbx_strand_id
1 'polypeptide(L)' 'MATTTAAELRHLDNDSLEEKLREGKEELFNLRFQSATGQLESHGRLRAVRRDIARVYTILRERELGITEVVTTEDEGAA' A
#
# COMPACT_ATOMS: atom_id res chain seq x y z
N MET A 1 0.78 7.96 13.62
CA MET A 1 1.05 7.74 12.18
C MET A 1 0.79 6.27 11.90
N ALA A 2 -0.40 5.93 11.40
CA ALA A 2 -0.73 4.56 11.02
C ALA A 2 0.05 4.21 9.75
N THR A 3 1.11 3.41 9.90
CA THR A 3 1.76 2.76 8.76
C THR A 3 0.95 1.52 8.44
N THR A 4 0.36 1.45 7.23
CA THR A 4 -0.40 0.29 6.78
C THR A 4 0.45 -0.96 6.96
N THR A 5 0.00 -1.86 7.82
CA THR A 5 0.79 -3.03 8.19
C THR A 5 0.73 -4.07 7.07
N ALA A 6 1.76 -4.91 6.95
CA ALA A 6 1.76 -5.96 5.93
C ALA A 6 0.60 -6.96 6.15
N ALA A 7 0.17 -7.14 7.41
CA ALA A 7 -1.00 -7.97 7.73
C ALA A 7 -2.28 -7.40 7.12
N GLU A 8 -2.56 -6.11 7.33
CA GLU A 8 -3.74 -5.43 6.76
C GLU A 8 -3.77 -5.54 5.23
N LEU A 9 -2.64 -5.36 4.56
CA LEU A 9 -2.56 -5.43 3.11
C LEU A 9 -2.81 -6.85 2.56
N ARG A 10 -2.48 -7.90 3.32
CA ARG A 10 -2.72 -9.28 2.89
C ARG A 10 -4.20 -9.67 2.89
N HIS A 11 -5.02 -8.99 3.68
CA HIS A 11 -6.47 -9.21 3.74
C HIS A 11 -7.24 -8.48 2.64
N LEU A 12 -6.60 -7.60 1.89
CA LEU A 12 -7.24 -6.87 0.79
C LEU A 12 -7.25 -7.69 -0.49
N ASP A 13 -8.26 -7.50 -1.34
CA ASP A 13 -8.28 -8.04 -2.69
C ASP A 13 -7.21 -7.37 -3.59
N ASN A 14 -6.98 -7.96 -4.77
CA ASN A 14 -5.97 -7.45 -5.69
C ASN A 14 -6.31 -6.04 -6.21
N ASP A 15 -7.59 -5.75 -6.46
CA ASP A 15 -8.01 -4.46 -7.02
C ASP A 15 -7.82 -3.35 -5.97
N SER A 16 -8.17 -3.61 -4.71
CA SER A 16 -7.89 -2.71 -3.57
C SER A 16 -6.39 -2.47 -3.37
N LEU A 17 -5.54 -3.49 -3.59
CA LEU A 17 -4.09 -3.32 -3.53
C LEU A 17 -3.58 -2.42 -4.66
N GLU A 18 -4.10 -2.58 -5.89
CA GLU A 18 -3.76 -1.72 -7.01
C GLU A 18 -4.24 -0.28 -6.82
N GLU A 19 -5.40 -0.07 -6.22
CA GLU A 19 -5.90 1.25 -5.86
C GLU A 19 -4.97 1.94 -4.85
N LYS A 20 -4.62 1.25 -3.74
CA LYS A 20 -3.66 1.76 -2.76
C LYS A 20 -2.30 2.07 -3.37
N LEU A 21 -1.87 1.27 -4.35
CA LEU A 21 -0.63 1.52 -5.08
C LEU A 21 -0.72 2.84 -5.89
N ARG A 22 -1.86 3.10 -6.53
CA ARG A 22 -2.11 4.33 -7.30
C ARG A 22 -2.10 5.55 -6.37
N GLU A 23 -2.85 5.49 -5.28
CA GLU A 23 -2.90 6.54 -4.26
C GLU A 23 -1.51 6.84 -3.68
N GLY A 24 -0.77 5.80 -3.30
CA GLY A 24 0.59 5.96 -2.77
C GLY A 24 1.56 6.61 -3.76
N LYS A 25 1.43 6.30 -5.06
CA LYS A 25 2.25 6.93 -6.11
C LYS A 25 1.92 8.41 -6.30
N GLU A 26 0.64 8.76 -6.28
CA GLU A 26 0.20 10.16 -6.35
C GLU A 26 0.69 10.95 -5.14
N GLU A 27 0.55 10.39 -3.94
CA GLU A 27 1.07 11.00 -2.72
C GLU A 27 2.59 11.19 -2.80
N LEU A 28 3.33 10.16 -3.26
CA LEU A 28 4.78 10.26 -3.43
C LEU A 28 5.17 11.34 -4.44
N PHE A 29 4.42 11.51 -5.53
CA PHE A 29 4.64 12.57 -6.50
C PHE A 29 4.48 13.95 -5.86
N ASN A 30 3.37 14.17 -5.14
CA ASN A 30 3.11 15.42 -4.43
C ASN A 30 4.18 15.72 -3.36
N LEU A 31 4.58 14.71 -2.58
CA LEU A 31 5.64 14.86 -1.57
C LEU A 31 7.01 15.17 -2.19
N ARG A 32 7.33 14.59 -3.36
CA ARG A 32 8.55 14.94 -4.10
C ARG A 32 8.51 16.37 -4.62
N PHE A 33 7.35 16.82 -5.09
CA PHE A 33 7.15 18.21 -5.52
C PHE A 33 7.35 19.18 -4.35
N GLN A 34 6.69 18.93 -3.21
CA GLN A 34 6.86 19.72 -1.97
C GLN A 34 8.30 19.68 -1.44
N SER A 35 8.97 18.54 -1.57
CA SER A 35 10.38 18.41 -1.19
C SER A 35 11.29 19.26 -2.07
N ALA A 36 10.99 19.38 -3.37
CA ALA A 36 11.76 20.17 -4.30
C ALA A 36 11.53 21.68 -4.12
N THR A 37 10.31 22.10 -3.75
CA THR A 37 9.99 23.49 -3.42
C THR A 37 10.44 23.92 -2.02
N GLY A 38 10.94 22.99 -1.21
CA GLY A 38 11.39 23.26 0.17
C GLY A 38 10.25 23.47 1.16
N GLN A 39 9.01 23.16 0.79
CA GLN A 39 7.81 23.33 1.62
C GLN A 39 7.38 22.04 2.32
N LEU A 40 8.24 21.02 2.33
CA LEU A 40 7.91 19.73 2.91
C LEU A 40 7.95 19.79 4.45
N GLU A 41 6.78 19.70 5.07
CA GLU A 41 6.66 19.73 6.54
C GLU A 41 7.12 18.42 7.20
N SER A 42 6.94 17.27 6.53
CA SER A 42 7.23 15.94 7.10
C SER A 42 8.13 15.09 6.20
N HIS A 43 9.44 15.20 6.40
CA HIS A 43 10.44 14.34 5.74
C HIS A 43 10.24 12.85 6.03
N GLY A 44 9.69 12.50 7.20
CA GLY A 44 9.39 11.13 7.59
C GLY A 44 8.33 10.47 6.70
N ARG A 45 7.37 11.25 6.20
CA ARG A 45 6.27 10.76 5.36
C ARG A 45 6.77 10.21 4.03
N LEU A 46 7.75 10.87 3.41
CA LEU A 46 8.35 10.42 2.15
C LEU A 46 9.00 9.03 2.28
N ARG A 47 9.58 8.69 3.44
CA ARG A 47 10.09 7.34 3.72
C ARG A 47 8.96 6.35 3.99
N ALA A 48 7.90 6.76 4.69
CA ALA A 48 6.75 5.91 4.97
C ALA A 48 6.05 5.50 3.67
N VAL A 49 5.68 6.46 2.82
CA VAL A 49 4.98 6.21 1.54
C VAL A 49 5.80 5.29 0.62
N ARG A 50 7.12 5.48 0.54
CA ARG A 50 8.00 4.56 -0.22
C ARG A 50 7.94 3.12 0.29
N ARG A 51 7.88 2.93 1.62
CA ARG A 51 7.77 1.59 2.22
C ARG A 51 6.40 0.99 1.97
N ASP A 52 5.34 1.79 2.04
CA ASP A 52 3.98 1.32 1.84
C ASP A 52 3.81 0.84 0.38
N ILE A 53 4.30 1.60 -0.61
CA ILE A 53 4.38 1.18 -2.02
C ILE A 53 5.16 -0.13 -2.17
N ALA A 54 6.33 -0.22 -1.53
CA ALA A 54 7.16 -1.43 -1.62
C ALA A 54 6.44 -2.66 -1.04
N ARG A 55 5.74 -2.53 0.09
CA ARG A 55 4.96 -3.64 0.68
C ARG A 55 3.85 -4.11 -0.24
N VAL A 56 3.11 -3.19 -0.87
CA VAL A 56 2.05 -3.55 -1.83
C VAL A 56 2.64 -4.33 -3.00
N TYR A 57 3.76 -3.87 -3.58
CA TYR A 57 4.44 -4.61 -4.64
C TYR A 57 4.89 -6.01 -4.21
N THR A 58 5.45 -6.13 -3.00
CA THR A 58 5.86 -7.44 -2.48
C THR A 58 4.67 -8.39 -2.37
N ILE A 59 3.53 -7.94 -1.84
CA ILE A 59 2.34 -8.80 -1.66
C ILE A 59 1.74 -9.20 -3.01
N LEU A 60 1.62 -8.27 -3.96
CA LEU A 60 1.19 -8.58 -5.32
C LEU A 60 2.10 -9.64 -5.96
N ARG A 61 3.42 -9.50 -5.78
CA ARG A 61 4.38 -10.47 -6.30
C ARG A 61 4.33 -11.82 -5.59
N GLU A 62 4.12 -11.84 -4.27
CA GLU A 62 3.91 -13.06 -3.50
C GLU A 62 2.67 -13.82 -4.00
N ARG A 63 1.59 -13.10 -4.33
CA ARG A 63 0.36 -13.68 -4.91
C ARG A 63 0.59 -14.25 -6.31
N GLU A 64 1.28 -13.51 -7.18
CA GLU A 64 1.66 -14.00 -8.51
C GLU A 64 2.51 -15.27 -8.46
N LEU A 65 3.37 -15.39 -7.45
CA LEU A 65 4.24 -16.56 -7.23
C LEU A 65 3.54 -17.70 -6.48
N GLY A 66 2.28 -17.52 -6.05
CA GLY A 66 1.53 -18.51 -5.26
C GLY A 66 2.08 -18.73 -3.84
N ILE A 67 2.86 -17.79 -3.31
CA ILE A 67 3.43 -17.85 -1.96
C ILE A 67 2.37 -17.47 -0.91
N THR A 68 1.49 -16.54 -1.27
CA THR A 68 0.40 -16.05 -0.42
C THR A 68 -0.91 -16.27 -1.15
N GLU A 69 -1.78 -17.12 -0.60
CA GLU A 69 -3.14 -17.29 -1.09
C GLU A 69 -3.98 -16.06 -0.76
N VAL A 70 -4.78 -15.60 -1.72
CA VAL A 70 -5.80 -14.57 -1.46
C VAL A 70 -6.79 -15.19 -0.50
N VAL A 71 -6.78 -14.72 0.75
CA VAL A 71 -7.86 -15.02 1.68
C VAL A 71 -9.08 -14.25 1.18
N THR A 72 -9.83 -14.84 0.26
CA THR A 72 -11.21 -14.46 0.04
C THR A 72 -11.92 -14.82 1.34
N THR A 73 -12.10 -13.84 2.22
CA THR A 73 -13.15 -13.95 3.24
C THR A 73 -14.46 -13.98 2.47
N GLU A 74 -14.83 -15.16 1.97
CA GLU A 74 -16.22 -15.56 1.87
C GLU A 74 -16.73 -15.60 3.32
N ASP A 75 -16.94 -14.43 3.92
CA ASP A 75 -17.79 -14.36 5.11
C ASP A 75 -19.17 -14.74 4.61
N GLU A 76 -19.48 -16.01 4.86
CA GLU A 76 -20.80 -16.58 4.82
C GLU A 76 -21.80 -15.56 5.37
N GLY A 77 -22.60 -14.99 4.48
CA GLY A 77 -23.95 -14.59 4.82
C GLY A 77 -24.73 -15.85 5.18
N ALA A 78 -24.52 -16.37 6.38
CA ALA A 78 -25.28 -17.46 6.96
C ALA A 78 -25.99 -16.98 8.22
N ALA A 79 -27.31 -16.77 8.04
CA ALA A 79 -28.40 -16.61 9.02
C ALA A 79 -28.58 -15.24 9.70
#